data_AF-A0A820KIC8-F1
#
_entry.id   AF-A0A820KIC8-F1
#
_cell.length_a   1.000
_cell.length_b   1.000
_cell.length_c   1.000
_cell.angle_alpha   90.00
_cell.angle_beta   90.00
_cell.angle_gamma   90.00
#
_symmetry.space_group_name_H-M   'P 1'
#
loop_
_entity.id
_entity.type
_entity.pdbx_description
1 polymer ?
#
loop_
_entity_poly.entity_id
_entity_poly.type
_entity_poly.pdbx_seq_one_letter_code
_entity_poly.pdbx_strand_id
1 'polypeptide(L)'
;RDPNLIIPSMYLQNVTSINSTINNLLFNYHYINIISSLPISVHFEIRSLNKSLAYLFIYKFDQTPQLNSSIHIIDGWTLFCPFNLTNDDIYRYFIDNQQTPGHQSLIFGIRELNSTEMNNYCLNNSSINTSLPITDEPFSFTSNYELRIYTSGCYYLDDNNNWKSDGLIVGSLTNLYETECLSTHLTTFAGGFIVLPAPINWSYVFANADFIKNKTVYLTMIFTSISYIVLLI
;
A
#
# COMPACT_ATOMS: atom_id res chain seq x y z
N ARG A 1 -5.25 -22.42 6.62
CA ARG A 1 -5.87 -21.37 5.77
C ARG A 1 -7.11 -21.95 5.09
N ASP A 2 -8.15 -21.17 4.82
CA ASP A 2 -9.36 -21.65 4.13
C ASP A 2 -9.01 -22.04 2.67
N PRO A 3 -9.15 -23.33 2.28
CA PRO A 3 -8.85 -23.78 0.93
C PRO A 3 -9.81 -23.21 -0.13
N ASN A 4 -10.94 -22.63 0.28
CA ASN A 4 -11.93 -22.05 -0.63
C ASN A 4 -11.74 -20.54 -0.85
N LEU A 5 -10.73 -19.92 -0.23
CA LEU A 5 -10.47 -18.49 -0.36
C LEU A 5 -10.00 -18.16 -1.78
N ILE A 6 -10.86 -17.49 -2.55
CA ILE A 6 -10.49 -16.96 -3.87
C ILE A 6 -9.69 -15.68 -3.68
N ILE A 7 -8.44 -15.68 -4.15
CA ILE A 7 -7.57 -14.51 -4.10
C ILE A 7 -7.96 -13.56 -5.25
N PRO A 8 -8.37 -12.31 -4.97
CA PRO A 8 -8.74 -11.37 -6.01
C PRO A 8 -7.52 -11.03 -6.88
N SER A 9 -7.75 -10.75 -8.17
CA SER A 9 -6.72 -10.29 -9.09
C SER A 9 -6.08 -8.96 -8.63
N MET A 10 -4.90 -8.65 -9.13
CA MET A 10 -4.30 -7.32 -8.92
C MET A 10 -5.18 -6.25 -9.58
N TYR A 11 -5.17 -5.05 -9.02
CA TYR A 11 -5.96 -3.93 -9.52
C TYR A 11 -5.12 -3.06 -10.46
N LEU A 12 -5.64 -2.80 -11.67
CA LEU A 12 -4.98 -1.97 -12.66
C LEU A 12 -5.03 -0.48 -12.28
N GLN A 13 -3.86 0.16 -12.22
CA GLN A 13 -3.70 1.60 -11.97
C GLN A 13 -3.53 2.35 -13.30
N ASN A 14 -4.57 3.08 -13.71
CA ASN A 14 -4.62 3.82 -14.97
C ASN A 14 -3.91 5.20 -14.90
N VAL A 15 -2.64 5.18 -14.50
CA VAL A 15 -1.82 6.39 -14.27
C VAL A 15 -1.44 7.14 -15.54
N THR A 16 -1.45 6.49 -16.72
CA THR A 16 -1.12 7.13 -18.00
C THR A 16 -2.29 7.90 -18.64
N SER A 17 -3.53 7.57 -18.26
CA SER A 17 -4.75 8.11 -18.87
C SER A 17 -5.23 9.43 -18.25
N ILE A 18 -4.56 9.90 -17.21
CA ILE A 18 -4.88 11.16 -16.53
C ILE A 18 -4.37 12.31 -17.41
N ASN A 19 -5.29 13.04 -18.04
CA ASN A 19 -5.04 14.10 -19.03
C ASN A 19 -3.73 14.88 -18.81
N SER A 20 -2.89 14.81 -19.84
CA SER A 20 -1.53 15.37 -19.99
C SER A 20 -1.39 16.90 -19.89
N THR A 21 -2.43 17.62 -19.48
CA THR A 21 -2.44 19.09 -19.46
C THR A 21 -2.34 19.69 -18.05
N ILE A 22 -2.43 18.90 -16.96
CA ILE A 22 -2.39 19.44 -15.57
C ILE A 22 -1.43 18.71 -14.62
N ASN A 23 -1.01 17.47 -14.85
CA ASN A 23 -0.52 16.61 -13.75
C ASN A 23 0.88 16.03 -13.94
N ASN A 24 1.92 16.85 -13.81
CA ASN A 24 3.19 16.32 -13.33
C ASN A 24 2.99 15.98 -11.83
N LEU A 25 2.62 14.73 -11.52
CA LEU A 25 2.50 14.24 -10.15
C LEU A 25 3.84 13.70 -9.69
N LEU A 26 4.25 14.07 -8.48
CA LEU A 26 5.47 13.53 -7.88
C LEU A 26 5.30 12.04 -7.53
N PHE A 27 4.16 11.65 -6.96
CA PHE A 27 3.83 10.25 -6.68
C PHE A 27 2.37 9.97 -7.01
N ASN A 28 2.09 8.71 -7.36
CA ASN A 28 0.76 8.15 -7.22
C ASN A 28 0.59 7.64 -5.79
N TYR A 29 -0.15 8.39 -4.96
CA TYR A 29 -0.38 8.07 -3.55
C TYR A 29 -1.58 7.15 -3.36
N HIS A 30 -1.46 6.29 -2.36
CA HIS A 30 -2.48 5.33 -1.94
C HIS A 30 -2.64 5.39 -0.43
N TYR A 31 -3.88 5.21 0.03
CA TYR A 31 -4.24 5.19 1.44
C TYR A 31 -4.72 3.80 1.83
N ILE A 32 -4.26 3.31 2.98
CA ILE A 32 -4.69 2.06 3.58
C ILE A 32 -5.12 2.30 5.02
N ASN A 33 -6.28 1.76 5.40
CA ASN A 33 -6.67 1.65 6.80
C ASN A 33 -6.05 0.39 7.41
N ILE A 34 -5.25 0.55 8.47
CA ILE A 34 -4.57 -0.55 9.17
C ILE A 34 -5.03 -0.67 10.63
N ILE A 35 -6.13 -0.01 11.02
CA ILE A 35 -6.71 -0.13 12.36
C ILE A 35 -7.01 -1.61 12.64
N SER A 36 -6.35 -2.16 13.64
CA SER A 36 -6.53 -3.54 14.08
C SER A 36 -6.34 -3.64 15.58
N SER A 37 -7.11 -4.53 16.23
CA SER A 37 -6.95 -4.85 17.65
C SER A 37 -5.68 -5.66 17.94
N LEU A 38 -5.15 -6.35 16.93
CA LEU A 38 -3.92 -7.12 17.00
C LEU A 38 -2.94 -6.65 15.92
N PRO A 39 -1.62 -6.65 16.19
CA PRO A 39 -0.60 -6.27 15.22
C PRO A 39 -0.64 -7.08 13.93
N ILE A 40 -0.60 -6.39 12.79
CA ILE A 40 -0.62 -6.98 11.44
C ILE A 40 0.59 -6.54 10.64
N SER A 41 1.07 -7.37 9.72
CA SER A 41 1.98 -6.95 8.66
C SER A 41 1.21 -6.54 7.42
N VAL A 42 1.81 -5.68 6.60
CA VAL A 42 1.25 -5.18 5.35
C VAL A 42 2.18 -5.57 4.19
N HIS A 43 1.62 -6.18 3.16
CA HIS A 43 2.34 -6.68 2.00
C HIS A 43 1.89 -5.97 0.74
N PHE A 44 2.85 -5.63 -0.11
CA PHE A 44 2.66 -4.94 -1.37
C PHE A 44 3.16 -5.83 -2.51
N GLU A 45 2.31 -6.03 -3.49
CA GLU A 45 2.65 -6.65 -4.77
C GLU A 45 2.38 -5.65 -5.89
N ILE A 46 3.40 -5.36 -6.69
CA ILE A 46 3.31 -4.46 -7.83
C ILE A 46 3.79 -5.19 -9.07
N ARG A 47 2.94 -5.24 -10.10
CA ARG A 47 3.30 -5.75 -11.42
C ARG A 47 3.35 -4.61 -12.41
N SER A 48 4.54 -4.33 -12.95
CA SER A 48 4.69 -3.36 -14.02
C SER A 48 4.20 -3.94 -15.34
N LEU A 49 3.43 -3.17 -16.14
CA LEU A 49 3.12 -3.58 -17.51
C LEU A 49 4.32 -3.43 -18.47
N ASN A 50 5.35 -2.67 -18.06
CA ASN A 50 6.63 -2.59 -18.73
C ASN A 50 7.77 -3.00 -17.77
N LYS A 51 8.36 -4.17 -18.04
CA LYS A 51 9.37 -4.79 -17.17
C LYS A 51 10.71 -4.04 -17.13
N SER A 52 10.97 -3.14 -18.09
CA SER A 52 12.21 -2.36 -18.10
C SER A 52 12.15 -1.13 -17.19
N LEU A 53 11.00 -0.84 -16.57
CA LEU A 53 10.82 0.32 -15.71
C LEU A 53 11.23 0.03 -14.27
N ALA A 54 11.76 1.06 -13.62
CA ALA A 54 12.06 1.07 -12.21
C ALA A 54 11.11 2.02 -11.46
N TYR A 55 10.83 1.72 -10.21
CA TYR A 55 9.95 2.53 -9.37
C TYR A 55 10.56 2.84 -8.01
N LEU A 56 10.27 4.03 -7.50
CA LEU A 56 10.50 4.41 -6.11
C LEU A 56 9.21 4.21 -5.32
N PHE A 57 9.30 3.48 -4.23
CA PHE A 57 8.25 3.28 -3.25
C PHE A 57 8.63 3.99 -1.95
N ILE A 58 7.73 4.79 -1.41
CA ILE A 58 7.88 5.45 -0.11
C ILE A 58 6.61 5.26 0.70
N TYR A 59 6.72 5.24 2.02
CA TYR A 59 5.54 5.21 2.89
C TYR A 59 5.74 5.98 4.19
N LYS A 60 4.60 6.35 4.78
CA LYS A 60 4.51 6.94 6.11
C LYS A 60 3.20 6.55 6.78
N PHE A 61 3.24 6.32 8.08
CA PHE A 61 2.06 6.09 8.90
C PHE A 61 1.35 7.39 9.23
N ASP A 62 0.02 7.37 9.19
CA ASP A 62 -0.89 8.44 9.61
C ASP A 62 -0.78 9.79 8.88
N GLN A 63 0.22 9.95 8.01
CA GLN A 63 0.53 11.18 7.29
C GLN A 63 1.04 10.87 5.89
N THR A 64 0.85 11.82 4.96
CA THR A 64 1.34 11.66 3.58
C THR A 64 2.86 11.81 3.55
N PRO A 65 3.61 10.84 2.97
CA PRO A 65 5.06 10.96 2.87
C PRO A 65 5.43 12.00 1.80
N GLN A 66 6.42 12.82 2.12
CA GLN A 66 6.93 13.85 1.21
C GLN A 66 8.42 13.61 0.94
N LEU A 67 8.82 13.63 -0.33
CA LEU A 67 10.22 13.76 -0.69
C LEU A 67 10.63 15.20 -0.43
N ASN A 68 11.36 15.44 0.65
CA ASN A 68 12.13 16.67 0.76
C ASN A 68 13.56 16.33 1.23
N SER A 69 14.36 17.35 1.51
CA SER A 69 15.76 17.17 1.91
C SER A 69 15.96 16.43 3.25
N SER A 70 14.89 16.10 4.00
CA SER A 70 14.98 15.41 5.29
C SER A 70 14.35 14.01 5.26
N ILE A 71 15.17 13.00 5.60
CA ILE A 71 14.75 11.59 5.71
C ILE A 71 13.67 11.38 6.80
N HIS A 72 13.58 12.28 7.79
CA HIS A 72 12.62 12.16 8.90
C HIS A 72 11.14 12.25 8.50
N ILE A 73 10.85 12.57 7.24
CA ILE A 73 9.48 12.75 6.74
C ILE A 73 8.96 11.47 6.08
N ILE A 74 9.77 10.41 6.03
CA ILE A 74 9.39 9.12 5.46
C ILE A 74 9.75 8.04 6.49
N ASP A 75 8.85 7.09 6.70
CA ASP A 75 9.08 6.02 7.69
C ASP A 75 9.86 4.86 7.04
N GLY A 76 9.65 4.62 5.74
CA GLY A 76 10.50 3.75 4.95
C GLY A 76 10.34 3.90 3.44
N TRP A 77 11.29 3.33 2.70
CA TRP A 77 11.32 3.40 1.24
C TRP A 77 12.03 2.17 0.65
N THR A 78 11.79 1.91 -0.63
CA THR A 78 12.52 0.91 -1.41
C THR A 78 12.53 1.24 -2.90
N LEU A 79 13.45 0.65 -3.63
CA LEU A 79 13.54 0.75 -5.09
C LEU A 79 13.14 -0.59 -5.72
N PHE A 80 12.17 -0.52 -6.61
CA PHE A 80 11.77 -1.62 -7.48
C PHE A 80 12.51 -1.52 -8.80
N CYS A 81 13.72 -2.05 -8.83
CA CYS A 81 14.55 -2.10 -10.02
C CYS A 81 14.32 -3.38 -10.83
N PRO A 82 14.44 -3.35 -12.18
CA PRO A 82 14.21 -4.53 -13.03
C PRO A 82 14.98 -5.80 -12.63
N PHE A 83 16.19 -5.68 -12.07
CA PHE A 83 16.96 -6.84 -11.63
C PHE A 83 16.42 -7.50 -10.35
N ASN A 84 15.56 -6.82 -9.58
CA ASN A 84 14.86 -7.36 -8.41
C ASN A 84 13.58 -8.14 -8.80
N LEU A 85 13.19 -8.17 -10.08
CA LEU A 85 12.02 -8.91 -10.54
C LEU A 85 12.23 -10.41 -10.29
N THR A 86 11.32 -10.99 -9.52
CA THR A 86 11.19 -12.44 -9.38
C THR A 86 10.64 -13.05 -10.67
N ASN A 87 10.71 -14.38 -10.81
CA ASN A 87 10.27 -15.11 -12.01
C ASN A 87 8.79 -14.88 -12.41
N ASP A 88 7.96 -14.40 -11.48
CA ASP A 88 6.55 -14.09 -11.70
C ASP A 88 6.29 -12.61 -12.04
N ASP A 89 7.36 -11.84 -12.30
CA ASP A 89 7.34 -10.43 -12.70
C ASP A 89 6.65 -9.50 -11.68
N ILE A 90 6.72 -9.84 -10.39
CA ILE A 90 6.07 -9.08 -9.32
C ILE A 90 7.12 -8.52 -8.36
N TYR A 91 7.12 -7.21 -8.21
CA TYR A 91 7.85 -6.55 -7.13
C TYR A 91 7.13 -6.75 -5.80
N ARG A 92 7.89 -7.12 -4.77
CA ARG A 92 7.38 -7.35 -3.43
C ARG A 92 8.06 -6.46 -2.42
N TYR A 93 7.26 -5.94 -1.51
CA TYR A 93 7.73 -5.26 -0.30
C TYR A 93 6.77 -5.57 0.83
N PHE A 94 7.28 -5.69 2.04
CA PHE A 94 6.42 -5.90 3.20
C PHE A 94 6.91 -5.08 4.39
N ILE A 95 5.95 -4.71 5.23
CA ILE A 95 6.14 -4.05 6.51
C ILE A 95 5.73 -5.07 7.56
N ASP A 96 6.64 -5.44 8.45
CA ASP A 96 6.37 -6.43 9.49
C ASP A 96 5.34 -5.94 10.51
N ASN A 97 4.85 -6.87 11.33
CA ASN A 97 3.84 -6.61 12.34
C ASN A 97 4.36 -5.89 13.59
N GLN A 98 5.65 -5.55 13.69
CA GLN A 98 6.18 -4.74 14.79
C GLN A 98 6.07 -3.24 14.52
N GLN A 99 5.95 -2.85 13.25
CA GLN A 99 5.92 -1.44 12.82
C GLN A 99 4.52 -0.84 12.75
N THR A 100 3.48 -1.67 12.63
CA THR A 100 2.08 -1.21 12.53
C THR A 100 1.34 -0.90 13.86
N PRO A 101 1.74 -1.43 15.03
CA PRO A 101 1.04 -1.14 16.29
C PRO A 101 0.95 0.35 16.60
N GLY A 102 -0.24 0.82 16.97
CA GLY A 102 -0.48 2.22 17.35
C GLY A 102 -0.79 3.15 16.19
N HIS A 103 -0.67 2.69 14.95
CA HIS A 103 -1.01 3.45 13.75
C HIS A 103 -2.42 3.14 13.26
N GLN A 104 -3.08 4.13 12.68
CA GLN A 104 -4.44 3.98 12.14
C GLN A 104 -4.42 3.78 10.64
N SER A 105 -3.46 4.42 9.97
CA SER A 105 -3.39 4.41 8.52
C SER A 105 -1.96 4.35 8.01
N LEU A 106 -1.83 3.86 6.79
CA LEU A 106 -0.59 3.81 6.06
C LEU A 106 -0.80 4.48 4.70
N ILE A 107 -0.02 5.51 4.44
CA ILE A 107 -0.02 6.22 3.16
C ILE A 107 1.29 5.91 2.45
N PHE A 108 1.19 5.41 1.22
CA PHE A 108 2.37 5.10 0.42
C PHE A 108 2.26 5.73 -0.96
N GLY A 109 3.41 6.07 -1.53
CA GLY A 109 3.54 6.65 -2.85
C GLY A 109 4.39 5.76 -3.74
N ILE A 110 3.97 5.62 -5.00
CA ILE A 110 4.78 5.01 -6.07
C ILE A 110 5.11 6.09 -7.08
N ARG A 111 6.37 6.14 -7.54
CA ARG A 111 6.85 7.02 -8.62
C ARG A 111 7.68 6.21 -9.60
N GLU A 112 7.48 6.43 -10.90
CA GLU A 112 8.35 5.87 -11.94
C GLU A 112 9.68 6.64 -11.98
N LEU A 113 10.80 5.92 -12.07
CA LEU A 113 12.12 6.53 -12.21
C LEU A 113 12.40 6.91 -13.66
N ASN A 114 13.02 8.07 -13.86
CA ASN A 114 13.51 8.47 -15.17
C ASN A 114 14.79 7.69 -15.57
N SER A 115 15.22 7.81 -16.82
CA SER A 115 16.37 7.07 -17.34
C SER A 115 17.68 7.37 -16.60
N THR A 116 17.91 8.62 -16.18
CA THR A 116 19.09 9.01 -15.41
C THR A 116 19.07 8.40 -14.01
N GLU A 117 17.92 8.45 -13.33
CA GLU A 117 17.71 7.84 -12.02
C GLU A 117 17.87 6.32 -12.08
N MET A 118 17.27 5.67 -13.07
CA MET A 118 17.40 4.23 -13.27
C MET A 118 18.86 3.82 -13.51
N ASN A 119 19.62 4.57 -14.32
CA ASN A 119 21.04 4.29 -14.53
C ASN A 119 21.85 4.46 -13.23
N ASN A 120 21.57 5.50 -12.46
CA ASN A 120 22.29 5.82 -11.23
C ASN A 120 21.99 4.85 -10.08
N TYR A 121 20.72 4.47 -9.91
CA TYR A 121 20.26 3.71 -8.74
C TYR A 121 20.03 2.22 -9.02
N CYS A 122 19.79 1.83 -10.28
CA CYS A 122 19.48 0.45 -10.63
C CYS A 122 20.53 -0.27 -11.51
N LEU A 123 21.40 0.44 -12.23
CA LEU A 123 22.36 -0.21 -13.15
C LEU A 123 23.82 -0.12 -12.70
N ASN A 124 24.21 0.96 -12.02
CA ASN A 124 25.56 1.09 -11.50
C ASN A 124 25.69 0.35 -10.16
N ASN A 125 26.25 -0.87 -10.19
CA ASN A 125 26.61 -1.68 -9.02
C ASN A 125 27.59 -0.99 -8.03
N SER A 126 28.04 0.24 -8.32
CA SER A 126 28.89 1.02 -7.43
C SER A 126 28.03 1.68 -6.35
N SER A 127 27.93 0.98 -5.21
CA SER A 127 27.26 1.41 -3.97
C SER A 127 25.80 1.83 -4.18
N ILE A 128 24.87 1.00 -3.69
CA ILE A 128 23.57 1.46 -3.20
C ILE A 128 23.88 2.59 -2.21
N ASN A 129 24.00 3.83 -2.70
CA ASN A 129 24.08 4.98 -1.84
C ASN A 129 22.74 4.97 -1.11
N THR A 130 22.80 4.68 0.18
CA THR A 130 21.72 4.66 1.18
C THR A 130 20.96 5.99 1.28
N SER A 131 21.29 6.96 0.43
CA SER A 131 20.56 8.19 0.25
C SER A 131 19.34 7.95 -0.64
N LEU A 132 18.18 8.31 -0.11
CA LEU A 132 16.93 8.50 -0.83
C LEU A 132 17.19 9.23 -2.18
N PRO A 133 16.59 8.81 -3.31
CA PRO A 133 16.69 9.58 -4.55
C PRO A 133 15.97 10.94 -4.37
N ILE A 134 16.73 12.01 -4.09
CA ILE A 134 16.22 13.34 -3.68
C ILE A 134 15.86 14.23 -4.88
N THR A 135 15.46 13.67 -6.01
CA THR A 135 14.88 14.46 -7.09
C THR A 135 13.39 14.62 -6.81
N ASP A 136 13.05 15.71 -6.13
CA ASP A 136 11.67 16.21 -5.93
C ASP A 136 11.15 16.85 -7.22
N GLU A 137 11.32 16.13 -8.34
CA GLU A 137 10.90 16.58 -9.66
C GLU A 137 9.75 15.69 -10.12
N PRO A 138 8.62 16.30 -10.50
CA PRO A 138 7.45 15.52 -10.82
C PRO A 138 7.62 14.81 -12.17
N PHE A 139 7.17 13.56 -12.24
CA PHE A 139 7.43 12.68 -13.38
C PHE A 139 6.14 12.02 -13.87
N SER A 140 5.90 12.07 -15.17
CA SER A 140 4.75 11.42 -15.79
C SER A 140 5.04 9.93 -15.98
N PHE A 141 4.14 9.08 -15.47
CA PHE A 141 4.19 7.64 -15.72
C PHE A 141 4.12 7.36 -17.22
N THR A 142 5.03 6.53 -17.71
CA THR A 142 5.05 6.09 -19.11
C THR A 142 4.26 4.79 -19.30
N SER A 143 4.02 4.04 -18.22
CA SER A 143 3.27 2.79 -18.23
C SER A 143 2.32 2.68 -17.03
N ASN A 144 1.21 1.98 -17.24
CA ASN A 144 0.36 1.54 -16.13
C ASN A 144 1.01 0.37 -15.38
N TYR A 145 0.50 0.10 -14.18
CA TYR A 145 0.91 -1.03 -13.35
C TYR A 145 -0.30 -1.65 -12.64
N GLU A 146 -0.18 -2.90 -12.21
CA GLU A 146 -1.15 -3.56 -11.34
C GLU A 146 -0.65 -3.55 -9.90
N LEU A 147 -1.56 -3.38 -8.95
CA LEU A 147 -1.26 -3.30 -7.52
C LEU A 147 -2.16 -4.24 -6.73
N ARG A 148 -1.58 -4.96 -5.78
CA ARG A 148 -2.32 -5.70 -4.75
C ARG A 148 -1.68 -5.45 -3.39
N ILE A 149 -2.54 -5.28 -2.40
CA ILE A 149 -2.14 -5.10 -1.01
C ILE A 149 -2.89 -6.13 -0.17
N TYR A 150 -2.20 -6.78 0.74
CA TYR A 150 -2.83 -7.68 1.70
C TYR A 150 -2.15 -7.56 3.06
N THR A 151 -2.86 -7.98 4.09
CA THR A 151 -2.37 -7.99 5.46
C THR A 151 -2.28 -9.42 5.94
N SER A 152 -1.35 -9.66 6.86
CA SER A 152 -1.26 -10.93 7.56
C SER A 152 -0.92 -10.73 9.03
N GLY A 153 -1.16 -11.72 9.87
CA GLY A 153 -0.82 -11.66 11.28
C GLY A 153 -0.43 -13.02 11.81
N CYS A 154 0.38 -13.03 12.86
CA CYS A 154 0.77 -14.23 13.58
C CYS A 154 0.34 -14.05 15.03
N TYR A 155 -0.44 -15.01 15.53
CA TYR A 155 -0.98 -14.96 16.87
C TYR A 155 -0.81 -16.31 17.58
N TYR A 156 -0.69 -16.26 18.90
CA TYR A 156 -0.70 -17.43 19.75
C TYR A 156 -1.83 -17.33 20.77
N LEU A 157 -2.32 -18.48 21.22
CA LEU A 157 -3.31 -18.56 22.29
C LEU A 157 -2.57 -18.62 23.64
N ASP A 158 -2.82 -17.64 24.51
CA ASP A 158 -2.27 -17.62 25.87
C ASP A 158 -3.03 -18.57 26.82
N ASP A 159 -2.49 -18.77 28.03
CA ASP A 159 -3.09 -19.63 29.04
C ASP A 159 -4.49 -19.18 29.51
N ASN A 160 -4.84 -17.90 29.24
CA ASN A 160 -6.14 -17.32 29.54
C ASN A 160 -7.10 -17.41 28.33
N ASN A 161 -6.76 -18.19 27.30
CA ASN A 161 -7.49 -18.33 26.04
C ASN A 161 -7.68 -17.02 25.26
N ASN A 162 -6.74 -16.08 25.37
CA ASN A 162 -6.72 -14.86 24.57
C ASN A 162 -5.68 -14.96 23.45
N TRP A 163 -6.03 -14.41 22.29
CA TRP A 163 -5.09 -14.26 21.20
C TRP A 163 -4.10 -13.12 21.49
N LYS A 164 -2.81 -13.42 21.35
CA LYS A 164 -1.69 -12.53 21.61
C LYS A 164 -0.69 -12.57 20.47
N SER A 165 0.17 -11.56 20.38
CA SER A 165 1.16 -11.40 19.31
C SER A 165 2.56 -11.09 19.82
N ASP A 166 2.77 -11.02 21.14
CA ASP A 166 4.11 -10.88 21.69
C ASP A 166 4.96 -12.11 21.34
N GLY A 167 6.27 -11.90 21.17
CA GLY A 167 7.18 -12.97 20.74
C GLY A 167 6.91 -13.54 19.34
N LEU A 168 6.02 -12.94 18.55
CA LEU A 168 5.69 -13.35 17.18
C LEU A 168 6.02 -12.27 16.16
N ILE A 169 6.70 -12.68 15.09
CA ILE A 169 7.05 -11.83 13.95
C ILE A 169 6.56 -12.51 12.67
N VAL A 170 5.88 -11.76 11.81
CA VAL A 170 5.55 -12.23 10.47
C VAL A 170 6.81 -12.19 9.62
N GLY A 171 7.21 -13.35 9.09
CA GLY A 171 8.42 -13.52 8.31
C GLY A 171 8.29 -13.05 6.86
N SER A 172 9.43 -12.83 6.21
CA SER A 172 9.55 -12.31 4.85
C SER A 172 9.18 -13.32 3.76
N LEU A 173 9.06 -14.62 4.09
CA LEU A 173 8.60 -15.64 3.15
C LEU A 173 7.07 -15.71 3.04
N THR A 174 6.36 -14.89 3.83
CA THR A 174 4.91 -14.74 3.74
C THR A 174 4.49 -14.31 2.34
N ASN A 175 3.48 -14.99 1.81
CA ASN A 175 2.96 -14.77 0.47
C ASN A 175 1.44 -14.95 0.42
N LEU A 176 0.89 -14.92 -0.78
CA LEU A 176 -0.55 -15.06 -1.02
C LEU A 176 -1.13 -16.41 -0.61
N TYR A 177 -0.34 -17.42 -0.31
CA TYR A 177 -0.79 -18.77 0.03
C TYR A 177 -0.42 -19.14 1.46
N GLU A 178 0.71 -18.65 1.96
CA GLU A 178 1.28 -19.05 3.24
C GLU A 178 1.74 -17.84 4.06
N THR A 179 1.56 -17.91 5.38
CA THR A 179 2.08 -16.92 6.34
C THR A 179 3.19 -17.56 7.14
N GLU A 180 4.37 -16.98 7.07
CA GLU A 180 5.52 -17.40 7.88
C GLU A 180 5.44 -16.72 9.25
N CYS A 181 5.43 -17.50 10.32
CA CYS A 181 5.42 -17.00 11.69
C CYS A 181 6.69 -17.43 12.42
N LEU A 182 7.52 -16.45 12.79
CA LEU A 182 8.68 -16.65 13.65
C LEU A 182 8.23 -16.47 15.10
N SER A 183 8.45 -17.48 15.93
CA SER A 183 7.89 -17.54 17.28
C SER A 183 8.94 -17.90 18.32
N THR A 184 8.84 -17.26 19.49
CA THR A 184 9.55 -17.66 20.71
C THR A 184 8.69 -18.47 21.67
N HIS A 185 7.43 -18.75 21.33
CA HIS A 185 6.48 -19.49 22.16
C HIS A 185 6.38 -20.95 21.71
N LEU A 186 5.93 -21.83 22.61
CA LEU A 186 5.57 -23.22 22.30
C LEU A 186 4.11 -23.47 22.70
N THR A 187 3.18 -22.98 21.87
CA THR A 187 1.73 -23.02 22.16
C THR A 187 0.92 -23.28 20.87
N THR A 188 -0.39 -23.04 20.91
CA THR A 188 -1.23 -23.07 19.72
C THR A 188 -1.11 -21.75 18.96
N PHE A 189 -0.87 -21.83 17.65
CA PHE A 189 -0.73 -20.68 16.77
C PHE A 189 -1.90 -20.55 15.79
N ALA A 190 -2.18 -19.32 15.40
CA ALA A 190 -3.08 -18.98 14.31
C ALA A 190 -2.49 -17.87 13.44
N GLY A 191 -2.79 -17.93 12.14
CA GLY A 191 -2.46 -16.88 11.18
C GLY A 191 -3.70 -16.08 10.80
N GLY A 192 -3.57 -14.76 10.72
CA GLY A 192 -4.55 -13.88 10.07
C GLY A 192 -4.12 -13.57 8.64
N PHE A 193 -5.08 -13.44 7.72
CA PHE A 193 -4.82 -13.00 6.34
C PHE A 193 -6.04 -12.30 5.75
N ILE A 194 -5.84 -11.11 5.17
CA ILE A 194 -6.91 -10.34 4.51
C ILE A 194 -6.33 -9.64 3.28
N VAL A 195 -6.89 -9.89 2.08
CA VAL A 195 -6.59 -9.07 0.90
C VAL A 195 -7.42 -7.80 0.97
N LEU A 196 -6.77 -6.65 0.85
CA LEU A 196 -7.44 -5.37 0.95
C LEU A 196 -8.13 -5.04 -0.38
N PRO A 197 -9.36 -4.49 -0.34
CA PRO A 197 -10.02 -4.01 -1.55
C PRO A 197 -9.21 -2.85 -2.15
N ALA A 198 -9.41 -2.62 -3.46
CA ALA A 198 -8.81 -1.45 -4.10
C ALA A 198 -9.26 -0.15 -3.39
N PRO A 199 -8.36 0.81 -3.17
CA PRO A 199 -8.73 2.09 -2.60
C PRO A 199 -9.78 2.79 -3.50
N ILE A 200 -10.73 3.48 -2.86
CA ILE A 200 -11.82 4.15 -3.56
C ILE A 200 -11.24 5.26 -4.45
N ASN A 201 -11.47 5.16 -5.76
CA ASN A 201 -11.11 6.21 -6.69
C ASN A 201 -12.15 7.35 -6.63
N TRP A 202 -11.95 8.28 -5.70
CA TRP A 202 -12.86 9.41 -5.51
C TRP A 202 -12.98 10.30 -6.75
N SER A 203 -11.91 10.50 -7.53
CA SER A 203 -11.99 11.31 -8.75
C SER A 203 -12.90 10.68 -9.80
N TYR A 204 -12.86 9.35 -9.95
CA TYR A 204 -13.82 8.60 -10.77
C TYR A 204 -15.24 8.69 -10.20
N VAL A 205 -15.41 8.48 -8.89
CA VAL A 205 -16.73 8.57 -8.23
C VAL A 205 -17.35 9.95 -8.48
N PHE A 206 -16.59 11.04 -8.35
CA PHE A 206 -17.08 12.39 -8.59
C PHE A 206 -17.24 12.74 -10.07
N ALA A 207 -16.36 12.26 -10.95
CA ALA A 207 -16.49 12.48 -12.40
C ALA A 207 -17.71 11.75 -13.00
N ASN A 208 -18.12 10.63 -12.39
CA ASN A 208 -19.27 9.85 -12.80
C ASN A 208 -20.47 10.03 -11.84
N ALA A 209 -20.36 10.91 -10.85
CA ALA A 209 -21.47 11.32 -10.00
C ALA A 209 -22.40 12.20 -10.83
N ASP A 210 -23.35 11.58 -11.51
CA ASP A 210 -24.41 12.29 -12.21
C ASP A 210 -25.50 12.69 -11.20
N PHE A 211 -25.29 13.86 -10.60
CA PHE A 211 -26.22 14.47 -9.63
C PHE A 211 -27.62 14.70 -10.20
N ILE A 212 -27.78 14.72 -11.53
CA ILE A 212 -29.06 14.91 -12.20
C ILE A 212 -29.81 13.58 -12.32
N LYS A 213 -29.12 12.47 -12.62
CA LYS A 213 -29.77 11.14 -12.72
C LYS A 213 -30.25 10.60 -11.39
N ASN A 214 -29.51 10.83 -10.30
CA ASN A 214 -29.80 10.23 -8.99
C ASN A 214 -30.32 11.25 -7.98
N LYS A 215 -31.13 12.21 -8.43
CA LYS A 215 -31.64 13.33 -7.63
C LYS A 215 -32.25 12.91 -6.28
N THR A 216 -32.99 11.81 -6.25
CA THR A 216 -33.63 11.30 -5.03
C THR A 216 -32.61 10.90 -3.96
N VAL A 217 -31.53 10.23 -4.33
CA VAL A 217 -30.49 9.77 -3.40
C VAL A 217 -29.80 10.98 -2.75
N TYR A 218 -29.39 11.95 -3.56
CA TYR A 218 -28.74 13.17 -3.05
C TYR A 218 -29.67 14.01 -2.18
N LEU A 219 -30.96 14.13 -2.56
CA LEU A 219 -31.94 14.84 -1.74
C LEU A 219 -32.08 14.18 -0.36
N THR A 220 -32.20 12.84 -0.32
CA THR A 220 -32.30 12.10 0.96
C THR A 220 -31.05 12.27 1.82
N MET A 221 -29.85 12.21 1.23
CA MET A 221 -28.58 12.36 1.95
C MET A 221 -28.43 13.77 2.55
N ILE A 222 -28.85 14.81 1.83
CA ILE A 222 -28.83 16.19 2.32
C ILE A 222 -29.81 16.35 3.48
N PHE A 223 -31.05 15.87 3.34
CA PHE A 223 -32.06 15.97 4.41
C PHE A 223 -31.64 15.21 5.68
N THR A 224 -31.07 14.00 5.54
CA THR A 224 -30.57 13.25 6.70
C THR A 224 -29.38 13.96 7.36
N SER A 225 -28.48 14.55 6.59
CA SER A 225 -27.32 15.28 7.14
C SER A 225 -27.74 16.56 7.87
N ILE A 226 -28.69 17.32 7.31
CA ILE A 226 -29.26 18.51 7.96
C ILE A 226 -30.01 18.11 9.24
N SER A 227 -30.86 17.09 9.17
CA SER A 227 -31.58 16.58 10.34
C SER A 227 -30.62 16.13 11.45
N TYR A 228 -29.52 15.46 11.08
CA TYR A 228 -28.50 15.04 12.04
C TYR A 228 -27.83 16.23 12.72
N ILE A 229 -27.43 17.26 11.96
CA ILE A 229 -26.81 18.48 12.51
C ILE A 229 -27.79 19.23 13.44
N VAL A 230 -29.06 19.36 13.05
CA VAL A 230 -30.09 20.02 13.88
C VAL A 230 -30.34 19.25 15.19
N LEU A 231 -30.28 17.92 15.17
CA LEU A 231 -30.44 17.09 16.37
C LEU A 231 -29.20 17.09 17.28
N LEU A 232 -28.04 17.52 16.77
CA LEU A 232 -26.77 17.58 17.50
C LEU A 232 -26.57 18.92 18.22
N ILE A 233 -27.29 19.97 17.81
CA ILE A 233 -27.36 21.30 18.46
C ILE A 233 -28.38 21.26 19.59
#